data_AF-A0AAW1KUR3-F1
#
_entry.id   AF-A0AAW1KUR3-F1
#
_cell.length_a   1.000
_cell.length_b   1.000
_cell.length_c   1.000
_cell.angle_alpha   90.00
_cell.angle_beta   90.00
_cell.angle_gamma   90.00
#
_symmetry.space_group_name_H-M   'P 1'
#
loop_
_entity.id
_entity.type
_entity.pdbx_description
1 polymer ?
#
loop_
_entity_poly.entity_id
_entity_poly.type
_entity_poly.pdbx_seq_one_letter_code
_entity_poly.pdbx_strand_id
1 'polypeptide(L)'
;MLKWVTTLLIFRTKSIRSKTLACRMTAIDGKGVVSDVSSGSMIYEPIMEDGVFRFDCSSDDRTSAFPSISFVNPNVRETPLMIQKGPSFTPTYERTLGQQIVQLELPVGTTFYGTGEVGGQFERTGKRVFTWNTSAWGYGPSTTSLYQSHP
;
A
#
# COMPACT_ATOMS: atom_id res chain seq x y z
N MET A 1 -6.19 41.91 38.53
CA MET A 1 -4.86 41.31 38.67
C MET A 1 -5.05 39.78 38.66
N LEU A 2 -5.04 39.16 37.47
CA LEU A 2 -5.30 37.71 37.33
C LEU A 2 -4.07 37.09 36.65
N LYS A 3 -3.41 36.18 37.36
CA LYS A 3 -2.17 35.52 36.94
C LYS A 3 -2.50 34.42 35.94
N TRP A 4 -1.82 34.45 34.79
CA TRP A 4 -1.77 33.36 33.82
C TRP A 4 -0.97 32.20 34.42
N VAL A 5 -1.54 30.99 34.45
CA VAL A 5 -0.81 29.76 34.74
C VAL A 5 -0.49 29.11 33.41
N THR A 6 0.77 29.22 32.99
CA THR A 6 1.31 28.55 31.81
C THR A 6 1.62 27.10 32.17
N THR A 7 0.75 26.17 31.79
CA THR A 7 1.06 24.73 31.87
C THR A 7 1.81 24.31 30.62
N LEU A 8 3.11 24.06 30.77
CA LEU A 8 3.99 23.48 29.77
C LEU A 8 3.67 21.97 29.65
N LEU A 9 2.90 21.58 28.63
CA LEU A 9 2.70 20.16 28.29
C LEU A 9 3.86 19.67 27.42
N ILE A 10 4.80 18.98 28.05
CA ILE A 10 5.90 18.28 27.38
C ILE A 10 5.33 16.97 26.81
N PHE A 11 5.05 16.92 25.51
CA PHE A 11 4.75 15.67 24.82
C PHE A 11 6.05 14.95 24.47
N ARG A 12 6.42 13.96 25.29
CA ARG A 12 7.45 12.97 24.96
C ARG A 12 6.98 12.15 23.76
N THR A 13 7.61 12.32 22.61
CA THR A 13 7.47 11.41 21.47
C THR A 13 8.13 10.08 21.83
N LYS A 14 7.32 9.11 22.30
CA LYS A 14 7.75 7.71 22.29
C LYS A 14 7.70 7.26 20.84
N SER A 15 8.88 7.08 20.24
CA SER A 15 9.06 6.33 19.00
C SER A 15 8.40 4.97 19.17
N ILE A 16 7.23 4.80 18.55
CA ILE A 16 6.58 3.50 18.44
C ILE A 16 7.38 2.76 17.38
N ARG A 17 8.27 1.86 17.83
CA ARG A 17 8.80 0.81 16.97
C ARG A 17 7.59 0.11 16.35
N SER A 18 7.36 0.31 15.06
CA SER A 18 6.37 -0.43 14.29
C SER A 18 6.68 -1.91 14.50
N LYS A 19 5.85 -2.60 15.28
CA LYS A 19 5.89 -4.05 15.34
C LYS A 19 5.37 -4.50 13.98
N THR A 20 6.27 -4.96 13.11
CA THR A 20 5.92 -5.63 11.86
C THR A 20 4.98 -6.78 12.17
N LEU A 21 3.67 -6.54 12.06
CA LEU A 21 2.64 -7.54 12.21
C LEU A 21 2.62 -8.34 10.90
N ALA A 22 3.45 -9.38 10.84
CA ALA A 22 3.47 -10.34 9.75
C ALA A 22 2.06 -10.89 9.53
N CYS A 23 1.49 -10.64 8.35
CA CYS A 23 0.27 -11.31 7.90
C CYS A 23 0.67 -12.74 7.51
N ARG A 24 0.66 -13.66 8.48
CA ARG A 24 0.92 -15.10 8.21
C ARG A 24 -0.32 -15.74 7.63
N MET A 25 -0.58 -15.50 6.34
CA MET A 25 -1.60 -16.23 5.57
C MET A 25 -1.00 -17.37 4.73
N THR A 26 0.33 -17.52 4.73
CA THR A 26 1.03 -18.65 4.11
C THR A 26 1.79 -19.42 5.18
N ALA A 27 1.52 -20.73 5.29
CA ALA A 27 2.38 -21.65 6.03
C ALA A 27 3.64 -21.86 5.18
N ILE A 28 4.70 -21.10 5.47
CA ILE A 28 6.02 -21.35 4.91
C ILE A 28 6.68 -22.37 5.84
N ASP A 29 6.81 -23.61 5.38
CA ASP A 29 7.57 -24.66 6.06
C ASP A 29 9.02 -24.21 6.29
N GLY A 30 9.49 -24.39 7.52
CA GLY A 30 10.74 -23.86 8.05
C GLY A 30 12.01 -24.49 7.47
N LYS A 31 12.29 -24.25 6.19
CA LYS A 31 13.67 -24.29 5.68
C LYS A 31 14.19 -22.87 5.58
N GLY A 32 15.33 -22.62 6.22
CA GLY A 32 15.98 -21.32 6.27
C GLY A 32 16.22 -20.74 4.88
N VAL A 33 15.28 -19.93 4.41
CA VAL A 33 15.48 -19.03 3.29
C VAL A 33 16.25 -17.86 3.88
N VAL A 34 17.50 -17.67 3.46
CA VAL A 34 18.16 -16.37 3.57
C VAL A 34 17.28 -15.43 2.74
N SER A 35 16.36 -14.74 3.40
CA SER A 35 15.49 -13.79 2.72
C SER A 35 16.34 -12.59 2.39
N ASP A 36 16.56 -12.36 1.11
CA ASP A 36 17.19 -11.14 0.64
C ASP A 36 16.24 -9.97 0.97
N VAL A 37 16.59 -9.22 2.01
CA VAL A 37 15.81 -8.07 2.45
C VAL A 37 16.22 -6.90 1.57
N SER A 38 15.30 -6.42 0.74
CA SER A 38 15.51 -5.23 -0.09
C SER A 38 14.50 -4.15 0.26
N SER A 39 14.93 -2.90 0.26
CA SER A 39 14.05 -1.75 0.49
C SER A 39 14.57 -0.54 -0.25
N GLY A 40 13.68 0.40 -0.56
CA GLY A 40 14.06 1.63 -1.27
C GLY A 40 12.84 2.41 -1.76
N SER A 41 13.11 3.50 -2.48
CA SER A 41 12.08 4.23 -3.23
C SER A 41 11.76 3.47 -4.51
N MET A 42 10.48 3.39 -4.87
CA MET A 42 10.06 2.76 -6.14
C MET A 42 10.45 3.65 -7.33
N ILE A 43 10.84 3.01 -8.43
CA ILE A 43 11.00 3.69 -9.72
C ILE A 43 9.64 3.84 -10.40
N TYR A 44 9.49 4.80 -11.30
CA TYR A 44 8.23 5.02 -12.00
C TYR A 44 8.42 5.24 -13.50
N GLU A 45 7.37 4.92 -14.26
CA GLU A 45 7.22 5.28 -15.66
C GLU A 45 5.84 5.91 -15.89
N PRO A 46 5.75 7.07 -16.56
CA PRO A 46 4.48 7.61 -17.03
C PRO A 46 3.91 6.73 -18.15
N ILE A 47 2.66 6.30 -18.01
CA ILE A 47 2.00 5.41 -18.97
C ILE A 47 0.58 5.91 -19.24
N MET A 48 -0.01 5.47 -20.35
CA MET A 48 -1.42 5.76 -20.73
C MET A 48 -1.75 7.24 -21.00
N GLU A 49 -1.71 8.10 -19.99
CA GLU A 49 -2.04 9.52 -20.06
C GLU A 49 -1.35 10.36 -18.97
N ASP A 50 -1.53 11.68 -19.01
CA ASP A 50 -0.95 12.58 -17.99
C ASP A 50 -1.51 12.28 -16.60
N GLY A 51 -0.61 12.16 -15.62
CA GLY A 51 -0.95 11.83 -14.24
C GLY A 51 -1.06 10.33 -13.91
N VAL A 52 -0.91 9.43 -14.89
CA VAL A 52 -0.92 7.97 -14.66
C VAL A 52 0.51 7.43 -14.68
N PHE A 53 0.91 6.80 -13.58
CA PHE A 53 2.26 6.27 -13.39
C PHE A 53 2.21 4.80 -12.98
N ARG A 54 3.10 4.00 -13.56
CA ARG A 54 3.43 2.65 -13.09
C ARG A 54 4.62 2.74 -12.16
N PHE A 55 4.56 2.05 -11.03
CA PHE A 55 5.67 1.94 -10.08
C PHE A 55 6.19 0.50 -10.03
N ASP A 56 7.51 0.34 -10.06
CA ASP A 56 8.19 -0.94 -9.90
C ASP A 56 9.31 -0.81 -8.86
N CYS A 57 9.73 -1.91 -8.23
CA CYS A 57 10.80 -1.89 -7.23
C CYS A 57 12.19 -1.66 -7.87
N SER A 58 12.37 -2.15 -9.10
CA SER A 58 13.59 -1.98 -9.90
C SER A 58 13.27 -2.13 -11.40
N SER A 59 14.24 -1.79 -12.26
CA SER A 59 14.14 -2.02 -13.71
C SER A 59 14.01 -3.50 -14.07
N ASP A 60 14.65 -4.36 -13.28
CA ASP A 60 14.67 -5.81 -13.49
C ASP A 60 13.32 -6.40 -13.11
N ASP A 61 12.72 -5.92 -12.03
CA ASP A 61 11.34 -6.27 -11.63
C ASP A 61 10.33 -5.85 -12.68
N ARG A 62 10.50 -4.65 -13.25
CA ARG A 62 9.63 -4.16 -14.32
C ARG A 62 9.67 -5.08 -15.54
N THR A 63 10.87 -5.50 -15.93
CA THR A 63 11.11 -6.39 -17.08
C THR A 63 10.62 -7.80 -16.82
N SER A 64 10.70 -8.25 -15.56
CA SER A 64 10.23 -9.58 -15.13
C SER A 64 8.73 -9.64 -14.84
N ALA A 65 8.03 -8.49 -14.85
CA ALA A 65 6.60 -8.43 -14.58
C ALA A 65 5.80 -9.10 -15.70
N PHE A 66 4.83 -9.94 -15.33
CA PHE A 66 3.90 -10.53 -16.29
C PHE A 66 3.04 -9.45 -16.98
N PRO A 67 2.54 -9.73 -18.21
CA PRO A 67 1.56 -8.86 -18.86
C PRO A 67 0.33 -8.66 -17.99
N SER A 68 -0.20 -7.43 -17.96
CA SER A 68 -1.44 -7.15 -17.24
C SER A 68 -2.67 -7.53 -18.07
N ILE A 69 -3.60 -8.23 -17.44
CA ILE A 69 -4.92 -8.56 -18.02
C ILE A 69 -5.94 -7.40 -17.89
N SER A 70 -5.59 -6.35 -17.16
CA SER A 70 -6.47 -5.20 -16.93
C SER A 70 -6.56 -4.26 -18.14
N PHE A 71 -5.70 -4.44 -19.14
CA PHE A 71 -5.60 -3.57 -20.32
C PHE A 71 -6.09 -4.32 -21.55
N VAL A 72 -6.98 -3.68 -22.32
CA VAL A 72 -7.40 -4.21 -23.64
C VAL A 72 -6.20 -4.32 -24.59
N ASN A 73 -5.31 -3.32 -24.57
CA ASN A 73 -4.02 -3.35 -25.26
C ASN A 73 -2.88 -3.33 -24.24
N PRO A 74 -2.22 -4.48 -23.97
CA PRO A 74 -1.13 -4.57 -22.99
C PRO A 74 0.04 -3.64 -23.29
N ASN A 75 0.29 -3.30 -24.56
CA ASN A 75 1.42 -2.44 -24.95
C ASN A 75 1.32 -1.02 -24.38
N VAL A 76 0.10 -0.55 -24.06
CA VAL A 76 -0.10 0.78 -23.47
C VAL A 76 0.56 0.89 -22.08
N ARG A 77 0.66 -0.23 -21.36
CA ARG A 77 1.36 -0.29 -20.06
C ARG A 77 2.88 -0.30 -20.22
N GLU A 78 3.40 -0.83 -21.33
CA GLU A 78 4.85 -0.97 -21.56
C GLU A 78 5.46 0.18 -22.35
N THR A 79 4.64 1.11 -22.87
CA THR A 79 5.09 2.24 -23.68
C THR A 79 5.14 3.50 -22.82
N PRO A 80 6.34 4.00 -22.44
CA PRO A 80 6.46 5.21 -21.65
C PRO A 80 6.01 6.44 -22.43
N LEU A 81 5.37 7.38 -21.74
CA LEU A 81 5.03 8.68 -22.29
C LEU A 81 6.14 9.69 -22.01
N MET A 82 6.42 10.55 -22.99
CA MET A 82 7.36 11.66 -22.79
C MET A 82 6.67 12.81 -22.04
N ILE A 83 6.51 12.67 -20.73
CA ILE A 83 5.89 13.67 -19.84
C ILE A 83 6.97 14.32 -18.98
N GLN A 84 6.91 15.66 -18.86
CA GLN A 84 7.91 16.42 -18.08
C GLN A 84 7.64 16.41 -16.56
N LYS A 85 6.40 16.13 -16.15
CA LYS A 85 5.97 16.20 -14.75
C LYS A 85 5.91 14.80 -14.13
N GLY A 86 6.63 14.62 -13.03
CA GLY A 86 6.64 13.38 -12.24
C GLY A 86 5.45 13.26 -11.26
N PRO A 87 5.32 12.10 -10.59
CA PRO A 87 4.29 11.89 -9.58
C PRO A 87 4.50 12.84 -8.38
N SER A 88 3.40 13.25 -7.75
CA SER A 88 3.45 14.09 -6.55
C SER A 88 3.92 13.33 -5.30
N PHE A 89 3.73 12.02 -5.29
CA PHE A 89 4.13 11.13 -4.20
C PHE A 89 4.78 9.89 -4.78
N THR A 90 5.95 9.53 -4.26
CA THR A 90 6.68 8.33 -4.66
C THR A 90 6.63 7.31 -3.52
N PRO A 91 6.04 6.12 -3.72
CA PRO A 91 6.04 5.09 -2.69
C PRO A 91 7.43 4.55 -2.39
N THR A 92 7.61 4.02 -1.19
CA THR A 92 8.73 3.16 -0.83
C THR A 92 8.29 1.71 -0.73
N TYR A 93 9.23 0.79 -0.85
CA TYR A 93 8.97 -0.63 -0.72
C TYR A 93 9.93 -1.32 0.25
N GLU A 94 9.48 -2.44 0.80
CA GLU A 94 10.28 -3.42 1.51
C GLU A 94 9.88 -4.81 1.01
N ARG A 95 10.85 -5.65 0.67
CA ARG A 95 10.65 -7.07 0.35
C ARG A 95 11.36 -7.91 1.39
N THR A 96 10.60 -8.77 2.05
CA THR A 96 11.11 -9.65 3.10
C THR A 96 10.23 -10.89 3.19
N LEU A 97 10.84 -12.06 3.41
CA LEU A 97 10.12 -13.33 3.61
C LEU A 97 9.04 -13.64 2.54
N GLY A 98 9.32 -13.32 1.27
CA GLY A 98 8.38 -13.52 0.16
C GLY A 98 7.18 -12.56 0.13
N GLN A 99 7.17 -11.54 0.99
CA GLN A 99 6.18 -10.47 1.00
C GLN A 99 6.78 -9.19 0.41
N GLN A 100 5.95 -8.42 -0.28
CA GLN A 100 6.25 -7.04 -0.68
C GLN A 100 5.32 -6.10 0.08
N ILE A 101 5.91 -5.14 0.79
CA ILE A 101 5.22 -4.09 1.52
C ILE A 101 5.48 -2.80 0.76
N VAL A 102 4.42 -2.07 0.40
CA VAL A 102 4.51 -0.75 -0.22
C VAL A 102 3.95 0.27 0.76
N GLN A 103 4.71 1.34 0.99
CA GLN A 103 4.32 2.45 1.84
C GLN A 103 4.21 3.73 1.02
N LEU A 104 3.06 4.40 1.13
CA LEU A 104 2.80 5.69 0.51
C LEU A 104 2.56 6.71 1.62
N GLU A 105 3.44 7.70 1.71
CA GLU A 105 3.31 8.78 2.69
C GLU A 105 2.46 9.92 2.12
N LEU A 106 1.40 10.27 2.83
CA LEU A 106 0.44 11.32 2.45
C LEU A 106 0.32 12.38 3.55
N PRO A 107 -0.10 13.61 3.21
CA PRO A 107 -0.26 14.69 4.19
C PRO A 107 -1.20 14.33 5.36
N VAL A 108 -0.97 14.96 6.50
CA VAL A 108 -1.88 14.83 7.66
C VAL A 108 -3.26 15.38 7.27
N GLY A 109 -4.30 14.65 7.64
CA GLY A 109 -5.69 14.98 7.29
C GLY A 109 -6.19 14.33 6.01
N THR A 110 -5.38 13.52 5.31
CA THR A 110 -5.86 12.71 4.19
C THR A 110 -6.83 11.63 4.67
N THR A 111 -7.99 11.58 4.01
CA THR A 111 -9.03 10.56 4.21
C THR A 111 -8.98 9.51 3.11
N PHE A 112 -9.22 8.24 3.44
CA PHE A 112 -9.09 7.13 2.50
C PHE A 112 -10.45 6.53 2.12
N TYR A 113 -10.62 6.14 0.86
CA TYR A 113 -11.84 5.54 0.30
C TYR A 113 -11.48 4.45 -0.73
N GLY A 114 -12.48 3.73 -1.24
CA GLY A 114 -12.29 2.69 -2.26
C GLY A 114 -12.23 1.29 -1.67
N THR A 115 -11.38 0.43 -2.23
CA THR A 115 -11.20 -1.01 -1.90
C THR A 115 -12.37 -1.94 -2.23
N GLY A 116 -13.42 -1.42 -2.91
CA GLY A 116 -14.55 -2.21 -3.39
C GLY A 116 -15.48 -2.71 -2.28
N GLU A 117 -15.80 -3.99 -2.31
CA GLU A 117 -16.74 -4.64 -1.39
C GLU A 117 -16.09 -4.93 -0.03
N VAL A 118 -16.35 -4.07 0.95
CA VAL A 118 -15.78 -4.19 2.31
C VAL A 118 -16.81 -3.79 3.36
N GLY A 119 -16.88 -4.55 4.45
CA GLY A 119 -17.77 -4.28 5.57
C GLY A 119 -17.49 -2.95 6.29
N GLY A 120 -18.51 -2.45 6.98
CA GLY A 120 -18.40 -1.29 7.86
C GLY A 120 -18.57 0.06 7.16
N GLN A 121 -17.89 1.08 7.68
CA GLN A 121 -18.03 2.46 7.22
C GLN A 121 -17.36 2.68 5.85
N PHE A 122 -17.88 3.65 5.09
CA PHE A 122 -17.37 4.01 3.77
C PHE A 122 -15.93 4.53 3.81
N GLU A 123 -15.58 5.37 4.80
CA GLU A 123 -14.22 5.88 5.00
C GLU A 123 -13.30 4.79 5.57
N ARG A 124 -12.11 4.68 5.00
CA ARG A 124 -11.10 3.65 5.31
C ARG A 124 -9.93 4.17 6.15
N THR A 125 -9.94 5.44 6.54
CA THR A 125 -8.89 6.04 7.38
C THR A 125 -8.75 5.31 8.70
N GLY A 126 -7.53 4.89 9.03
CA GLY A 126 -7.24 4.12 10.25
C GLY A 126 -7.82 2.70 10.28
N LYS A 127 -8.31 2.19 9.14
CA LYS A 127 -8.80 0.81 9.00
C LYS A 127 -7.78 -0.07 8.31
N ARG A 128 -7.81 -1.36 8.65
CA ARG A 128 -7.12 -2.41 7.91
C ARG A 128 -8.15 -3.17 7.08
N VAL A 129 -7.93 -3.26 5.78
CA VAL A 129 -8.80 -3.94 4.83
C VAL A 129 -8.06 -5.14 4.25
N PHE A 130 -8.75 -6.27 4.07
CA PHE A 130 -8.18 -7.47 3.46
C PHE A 130 -8.90 -7.77 2.14
N THR A 131 -8.17 -7.70 1.03
CA THR A 131 -8.66 -8.05 -0.31
C THR A 131 -8.46 -9.55 -0.55
N TRP A 132 -9.37 -10.35 0.01
CA TRP A 132 -9.35 -11.81 -0.09
C TRP A 132 -10.75 -12.38 -0.28
N ASN A 133 -11.05 -12.85 -1.50
CA ASN A 133 -12.38 -13.39 -1.81
C ASN A 133 -12.71 -14.59 -0.91
N THR A 134 -13.77 -14.46 -0.13
CA THR A 134 -14.20 -15.45 0.86
C THR A 134 -15.70 -15.66 0.77
N SER A 135 -16.17 -16.89 1.01
CA SER A 135 -17.60 -17.12 1.21
C SER A 135 -18.02 -16.52 2.56
N ALA A 136 -18.72 -15.39 2.52
CA ALA A 136 -19.06 -14.58 3.70
C ALA A 136 -20.57 -14.62 4.02
N TRP A 137 -21.14 -15.82 4.17
CA TRP A 137 -22.55 -15.94 4.57
C TRP A 137 -22.79 -15.35 5.98
N GLY A 138 -23.87 -14.58 6.13
CA GLY A 138 -24.15 -13.87 7.38
C GLY A 138 -23.19 -12.71 7.66
N TYR A 139 -22.65 -12.07 6.62
CA TYR A 139 -21.74 -10.94 6.76
C TYR A 139 -22.35 -9.77 7.55
N GLY A 140 -21.47 -8.97 8.13
CA GLY A 140 -21.84 -7.74 8.82
C GLY A 140 -20.71 -6.71 8.80
N PRO A 141 -20.89 -5.58 9.52
CA PRO A 141 -19.93 -4.47 9.51
C PRO A 141 -18.51 -4.83 9.96
N SER A 142 -18.34 -5.91 10.73
CA SER A 142 -17.05 -6.36 11.24
C SER A 142 -16.43 -7.51 10.43
N THR A 143 -17.08 -7.97 9.36
CA THR A 143 -16.55 -9.03 8.49
C THR A 143 -15.29 -8.53 7.79
N THR A 144 -14.20 -9.29 7.86
CA THR A 144 -12.85 -8.86 7.45
C THR A 144 -12.62 -8.86 5.95
N SER A 145 -13.27 -9.77 5.22
CA SER A 145 -13.18 -9.92 3.78
C SER A 145 -14.48 -10.48 3.21
N LEU A 146 -14.85 -10.06 2.01
CA LEU A 146 -16.12 -10.39 1.37
C LEU A 146 -15.88 -11.12 0.04
N TYR A 147 -16.83 -11.06 -0.88
CA TYR A 147 -16.83 -11.88 -2.08
C TYR A 147 -15.94 -11.32 -3.18
N GLN A 148 -15.72 -10.01 -3.20
CA GLN A 148 -14.91 -9.32 -4.21
C GLN A 148 -13.67 -8.63 -3.62
N SER A 149 -12.62 -8.55 -4.43
CA SER A 149 -11.35 -7.90 -4.10
C SER A 149 -11.02 -6.85 -5.14
N HIS A 150 -10.83 -5.61 -4.69
CA HIS A 150 -10.45 -4.47 -5.53
C HIS A 150 -9.21 -3.80 -4.93
N PRO A 151 -8.01 -4.37 -5.17
CA PRO A 151 -6.75 -3.84 -4.66
C PRO A 151 -6.34 -2.52 -5.33
#